data_AF-A0AA39G1U1-F1
#
_entry.id   AF-A0AA39G1U1-F1
#
_cell.length_a   1.000
_cell.length_b   1.000
_cell.length_c   1.000
_cell.angle_alpha   90.00
_cell.angle_beta   90.00
_cell.angle_gamma   90.00
#
_symmetry.space_group_name_H-M   'P 1'
#
loop_
_entity.id
_entity.type
_entity.pdbx_description
1 polymer ?
#
loop_
_entity_poly.entity_id
_entity_poly.type
_entity_poly.pdbx_seq_one_letter_code
_entity_poly.pdbx_strand_id
1 'polypeptide(L)'
;MANQVEHQQPAPKKPRLVFTDLQRRTLQAIFKETKRPSKEMQVTIARQLGLEPTTVGNFFMNARRRSMDKWKDEDPKNPGVDEGQLSPSLGISPRQATDVL
;
A
#
# COMPACT_ATOMS: atom_id res chain seq x y z
N MET A 1 15.41 -17.61 -39.30
CA MET A 1 15.58 -17.46 -37.84
C MET A 1 14.22 -17.48 -37.17
N ALA A 2 13.91 -18.51 -36.38
CA ALA A 2 12.68 -18.60 -35.61
C ALA A 2 12.79 -17.73 -34.34
N ASN A 3 11.90 -16.75 -34.21
CA ASN A 3 11.78 -15.91 -33.01
C ASN A 3 10.81 -16.58 -32.04
N GLN A 4 11.35 -17.19 -30.99
CA GLN A 4 10.57 -17.85 -29.94
C GLN A 4 10.14 -16.80 -28.92
N VAL A 5 8.87 -16.41 -29.00
CA VAL A 5 8.19 -15.63 -27.96
C VAL A 5 7.90 -16.55 -26.77
N GLU A 6 8.76 -16.47 -25.76
CA GLU A 6 8.59 -17.17 -24.49
C GLU A 6 7.35 -16.65 -23.77
N HIS A 7 6.31 -17.47 -23.75
CA HIS A 7 5.08 -17.21 -23.04
C HIS A 7 5.37 -17.29 -21.53
N GLN A 8 5.56 -16.12 -20.92
CA GLN A 8 5.65 -15.96 -19.47
C GLN A 8 4.31 -16.35 -18.84
N GLN A 9 4.21 -17.63 -18.45
CA GLN A 9 3.08 -18.20 -17.74
C GLN A 9 2.80 -17.35 -16.49
N PRO A 10 1.59 -16.80 -16.30
CA PRO A 10 1.26 -16.03 -15.11
C PRO A 10 1.29 -16.96 -13.90
N ALA A 11 2.32 -16.79 -13.05
CA ALA A 11 2.48 -17.59 -11.85
C ALA A 11 1.18 -17.58 -11.00
N PRO A 12 0.76 -18.74 -10.46
CA PRO A 12 -0.45 -18.84 -9.66
C PRO A 12 -0.35 -17.90 -8.45
N LYS A 13 -1.31 -16.96 -8.37
CA LYS A 13 -1.31 -15.92 -7.34
C LYS A 13 -1.55 -16.57 -5.97
N LYS A 14 -0.54 -16.47 -5.09
CA LYS A 14 -0.65 -16.91 -3.69
C LYS A 14 -1.91 -16.31 -3.06
N PRO A 15 -2.72 -17.10 -2.33
CA PRO A 15 -3.91 -16.59 -1.66
C PRO A 15 -3.52 -15.38 -0.80
N ARG A 16 -4.32 -14.32 -0.90
CA ARG A 16 -4.02 -13.06 -0.20
C ARG A 16 -4.04 -13.33 1.30
N LEU A 17 -2.93 -13.02 1.95
CA LEU A 17 -2.87 -13.03 3.41
C LEU A 17 -3.85 -11.97 3.94
N VAL A 18 -4.80 -12.41 4.76
CA VAL A 18 -5.71 -11.53 5.48
C VAL A 18 -5.26 -11.43 6.93
N PHE A 19 -5.24 -10.22 7.46
CA PHE A 19 -4.90 -9.99 8.87
C PHE A 19 -6.02 -10.47 9.78
N THR A 20 -5.63 -11.03 10.92
CA THR A 20 -6.56 -11.27 12.03
C THR A 20 -7.00 -9.96 12.66
N ASP A 21 -8.10 -9.98 13.42
CA ASP A 21 -8.58 -8.80 14.16
C ASP A 21 -7.55 -8.25 15.13
N LEU A 22 -6.83 -9.14 15.83
CA LEU A 22 -5.77 -8.75 16.75
C LEU A 22 -4.64 -8.02 16.02
N GLN A 23 -4.16 -8.58 14.91
CA GLN A 23 -3.11 -7.96 14.08
C GLN A 23 -3.53 -6.58 13.59
N ARG A 24 -4.77 -6.44 13.10
CA ARG A 24 -5.31 -5.17 12.62
C ARG A 24 -5.37 -4.13 13.73
N ARG A 25 -5.91 -4.46 14.91
CA ARG A 25 -6.02 -3.53 16.03
C ARG A 25 -4.65 -3.05 16.51
N THR A 26 -3.70 -3.96 16.65
CA THR A 26 -2.32 -3.61 17.06
C THR A 26 -1.64 -2.71 16.04
N LEU A 27 -1.70 -3.06 14.74
CA LEU A 27 -1.12 -2.25 13.67
C LEU A 27 -1.74 -0.85 13.61
N GLN A 28 -3.05 -0.73 13.83
CA GLN A 28 -3.75 0.56 13.90
C GLN A 28 -3.35 1.38 15.12
N ALA A 29 -3.22 0.76 16.30
CA ALA A 29 -2.82 1.44 17.52
C ALA A 29 -1.42 2.05 17.37
N ILE A 30 -0.47 1.27 16.87
CA ILE A 30 0.88 1.73 16.60
C ILE A 30 0.88 2.83 15.54
N PHE A 31 0.06 2.71 14.50
CA PHE A 31 -0.01 3.76 13.47
C PHE A 31 -0.57 5.10 14.00
N LYS A 32 -1.36 5.08 15.08
CA LYS A 32 -1.77 6.30 15.77
C LYS A 32 -0.62 6.91 16.55
N GLU A 33 0.16 6.09 17.24
CA GLU A 33 1.32 6.52 18.04
C GLU A 33 2.49 7.00 17.17
N THR A 34 2.76 6.31 16.06
CA THR A 34 3.85 6.65 15.14
C THR A 34 3.50 6.36 13.69
N LYS A 35 3.53 7.41 12.85
CA LYS A 35 3.26 7.30 11.41
C LYS A 35 4.37 6.61 10.63
N ARG A 36 5.59 6.62 11.16
CA ARG A 36 6.81 6.15 10.50
C ARG A 36 7.58 5.24 11.45
N PRO A 37 7.07 4.03 11.74
CA PRO A 37 7.80 3.09 12.57
C PRO A 37 9.15 2.73 11.92
N SER A 38 10.24 2.85 12.68
CA SER A 38 11.59 2.48 12.25
C SER A 38 11.69 1.01 11.84
N LYS A 39 12.71 0.66 11.05
CA LYS A 39 12.91 -0.72 10.56
C LYS A 39 12.95 -1.74 11.70
N GLU A 40 13.66 -1.43 12.78
CA GLU A 40 13.71 -2.29 13.98
C GLU A 40 12.33 -2.46 14.62
N MET A 41 11.57 -1.38 14.73
CA MET A 41 10.22 -1.45 15.29
C MET A 41 9.28 -2.28 14.41
N GLN A 42 9.37 -2.16 13.08
CA GLN A 42 8.61 -3.02 12.16
C GLN A 42 8.96 -4.50 12.34
N VAL A 43 10.25 -4.82 12.54
CA VAL A 43 10.70 -6.21 12.81
C VAL A 43 10.14 -6.70 14.14
N THR A 44 10.14 -5.87 15.18
CA THR A 44 9.59 -6.22 16.49
C THR A 44 8.08 -6.49 16.41
N ILE A 45 7.34 -5.64 15.70
CA ILE A 45 5.89 -5.79 15.49
C ILE A 45 5.59 -7.05 14.69
N ALA A 46 6.36 -7.30 13.63
CA ALA A 46 6.27 -8.50 12.82
C ALA A 46 6.43 -9.77 13.67
N ARG A 47 7.45 -9.82 14.54
CA ARG A 47 7.65 -10.94 15.46
C ARG A 47 6.50 -11.12 16.45
N GLN A 48 6.03 -10.05 17.08
CA GLN A 48 4.92 -10.12 18.04
C GLN A 48 3.61 -10.58 17.40
N LEU A 49 3.37 -10.20 16.15
CA LEU A 49 2.15 -10.50 15.41
C LEU A 49 2.23 -11.78 14.57
N GLY A 50 3.39 -12.45 14.52
CA GLY A 50 3.64 -13.60 13.64
C GLY A 50 3.54 -13.24 12.15
N LEU A 51 3.91 -12.01 11.78
CA LEU A 51 3.89 -11.48 10.43
C LEU A 51 5.30 -11.33 9.86
N GLU A 52 5.42 -11.30 8.54
CA GLU A 52 6.66 -10.92 7.87
C GLU A 52 6.94 -9.40 8.02
N PRO A 53 8.19 -8.98 8.24
CA PRO A 53 8.55 -7.55 8.34
C PRO A 53 8.16 -6.76 7.09
N THR A 54 8.26 -7.39 5.91
CA THR A 54 7.81 -6.82 4.64
C THR A 54 6.30 -6.55 4.66
N THR A 55 5.49 -7.46 5.21
CA THR A 55 4.04 -7.32 5.33
C THR A 55 3.67 -6.14 6.24
N VAL A 56 4.36 -6.02 7.37
CA VAL A 56 4.17 -4.90 8.31
C VAL A 56 4.58 -3.58 7.66
N GLY A 57 5.73 -3.53 6.98
CA GLY A 57 6.17 -2.35 6.23
C GLY A 57 5.17 -1.91 5.17
N ASN A 58 4.65 -2.86 4.38
CA ASN A 58 3.62 -2.61 3.36
C ASN A 58 2.33 -2.05 3.98
N PHE A 59 1.92 -2.57 5.14
CA PHE A 59 0.76 -2.05 5.86
C PHE A 59 0.94 -0.58 6.21
N PHE A 60 2.06 -0.19 6.82
CA PHE A 60 2.30 1.20 7.23
C PHE A 60 2.45 2.16 6.05
N MET A 61 3.07 1.72 4.94
CA MET A 61 3.10 2.47 3.69
C MET A 61 1.68 2.75 3.17
N ASN A 62 0.85 1.70 3.13
CA ASN A 62 -0.52 1.80 2.65
C ASN A 62 -1.41 2.61 3.62
N ALA A 63 -1.23 2.46 4.94
CA ALA A 63 -1.94 3.21 5.96
C ALA A 63 -1.62 4.70 5.86
N ARG A 64 -0.35 5.07 5.67
CA ARG A 64 0.07 6.46 5.44
C ARG A 64 -0.52 7.04 4.16
N ARG A 65 -0.46 6.32 3.05
CA ARG A 65 -1.06 6.78 1.78
C ARG A 65 -2.57 6.99 1.89
N ARG A 66 -3.27 6.13 2.63
CA ARG A 66 -4.73 6.22 2.82
C ARG A 66 -5.17 7.25 3.86
N SER A 67 -4.28 7.66 4.77
CA SER A 67 -4.61 8.61 5.84
C SER A 67 -4.32 10.07 5.48
N MET A 68 -3.62 10.33 4.37
CA MET A 68 -3.36 11.69 3.86
C MET A 68 -4.64 12.52 3.60
N ASP A 69 -5.77 11.87 3.35
CA ASP A 69 -7.06 12.55 3.13
C ASP A 69 -7.74 12.98 4.45
N LYS A 70 -7.51 12.24 5.55
CA LYS A 70 -8.18 12.46 6.85
C LYS A 70 -7.39 13.29 7.86
N TRP A 71 -6.08 13.47 7.67
CA TRP A 71 -5.20 14.13 8.64
C TRP A 71 -4.63 15.47 8.19
N LYS A 72 -5.10 16.00 7.05
CA LYS A 72 -4.78 17.37 6.63
C LYS A 72 -5.27 18.44 7.62
N ASP A 73 -6.05 18.05 8.63
CA ASP A 73 -6.62 18.91 9.67
C ASP A 73 -5.79 18.96 10.98
N GLU A 74 -4.87 18.01 11.24
CA GLU A 74 -4.19 17.87 12.55
C GLU A 74 -2.66 18.07 12.55
N ASP A 75 -2.08 18.69 11.52
CA ASP A 75 -0.66 19.13 11.52
C ASP A 75 -0.56 20.66 11.51
N PRO A 76 -0.44 21.36 12.66
CA PRO A 76 -0.20 22.80 12.70
C PRO A 76 1.29 23.11 12.47
N LYS A 77 1.83 22.77 11.30
CA LYS A 77 3.16 23.29 10.88
C LYS A 77 3.44 23.22 9.38
N ASN A 78 2.61 23.88 8.57
CA ASN A 78 3.05 24.48 7.30
C ASN A 78 2.03 25.50 6.76
N PRO A 79 2.30 26.82 6.76
CA PRO A 79 1.59 27.73 5.88
C PRO A 79 2.30 27.65 4.52
N GLY A 80 1.65 27.08 3.52
CA GLY A 80 2.31 26.78 2.26
C GLY A 80 1.35 26.50 1.11
N VAL A 81 0.75 27.59 0.65
CA VAL A 81 0.25 27.88 -0.70
C VAL A 81 -1.08 27.26 -1.15
N ASP A 82 -2.02 28.19 -1.37
CA ASP A 82 -3.21 28.07 -2.20
C ASP A 82 -2.83 27.89 -3.69
N GLU A 83 -3.83 27.51 -4.49
CA GLU A 83 -3.87 27.57 -5.95
C GLU A 83 -3.48 26.30 -6.72
N GLY A 84 -4.49 25.72 -7.38
CA GLY A 84 -4.28 24.82 -8.52
C GLY A 84 -5.16 23.59 -8.53
N GLN A 85 -6.39 23.75 -9.02
CA GLN A 85 -7.20 22.68 -9.62
C GLN A 85 -6.32 21.69 -10.41
N LEU A 86 -6.26 20.41 -10.02
CA LEU A 86 -6.02 19.32 -10.95
C LEU A 86 -6.74 18.07 -10.44
N SER A 87 -7.88 17.76 -11.04
CA SER A 87 -8.54 16.46 -10.93
C SER A 87 -7.53 15.34 -11.22
N PRO A 88 -7.37 14.32 -10.35
CA PRO A 88 -6.61 13.15 -10.73
C PRO A 88 -7.49 12.32 -11.68
N SER A 89 -7.38 12.59 -12.98
CA SER A 89 -7.76 11.61 -13.98
C SER A 89 -6.78 10.44 -13.84
N LEU A 90 -7.12 9.46 -13.01
CA LEU A 90 -6.50 8.15 -13.05
C LEU A 90 -6.84 7.55 -14.42
N GLY A 91 -5.97 7.82 -15.39
CA GLY A 91 -5.94 7.17 -16.70
C GLY A 91 -5.61 5.69 -16.57
N ILE A 92 -6.55 4.93 -16.01
CA ILE A 92 -6.66 3.50 -16.24
C ILE A 92 -7.35 3.39 -17.60
N SER A 93 -6.55 3.38 -18.66
CA SER A 93 -7.06 3.00 -19.98
C SER A 93 -7.67 1.61 -19.86
N PRO A 94 -8.96 1.41 -20.18
CA PRO A 94 -9.48 0.06 -20.35
C PRO A 94 -8.70 -0.59 -21.48
N ARG A 95 -8.03 -1.72 -21.20
CA ARG A 95 -7.53 -2.62 -22.24
C ARG A 95 -8.73 -2.97 -23.12
N GLN A 96 -8.77 -2.41 -24.32
CA GLN A 96 -9.68 -2.84 -25.38
C GLN A 96 -9.33 -4.30 -25.69
N ALA A 97 -10.22 -5.21 -25.33
CA ALA A 97 -10.26 -6.54 -25.90
C ALA A 97 -11.08 -6.41 -27.19
N THR A 98 -10.40 -6.35 -28.33
CA THR A 98 -11.07 -6.45 -29.64
C THR A 98 -10.49 -7.63 -30.38
N ASP A 99 -11.35 -8.65 -30.45
CA ASP A 99 -11.59 -9.60 -31.52
C ASP A 99 -10.55 -10.67 -31.85
N VAL A 100 -10.98 -11.89 -31.54
CA VAL A 100 -10.56 -13.16 -32.13
C VAL A 100 -11.04 -13.19 -33.58
N LEU A 101 -10.11 -13.27 -34.53
CA LEU A 101 -10.33 -13.96 -35.80
C LEU A 101 -9.03 -14.61 -36.29
#